data_AF-A0A6V7XA01-F1
#
_entry.id   AF-A0A6V7XA01-F1
#
_cell.length_a   1.000
_cell.length_b   1.000
_cell.length_c   1.000
_cell.angle_alpha   90.00
_cell.angle_beta   90.00
_cell.angle_gamma   90.00
#
_symmetry.space_group_name_H-M   'P 1'
#
loop_
_entity.id
_entity.type
_entity.pdbx_description
1 polymer ?
#
loop_
_entity_poly.entity_id
_entity_poly.type
_entity_poly.pdbx_seq_one_letter_code
_entity_poly.pdbx_strand_id
1 'polypeptide(L)'
;MVLLKSCFSLEPLFCRFFYLFGTFVYRYRWPIVVIPPLLSACFSVGFIWVFDLRVDDPAYVFTPRDARWKRELGTFSRLWPLDENKFIAGKSFETKRFVNILCKAKDGGNVLQPEILDEIDLLNRFISENITVPTTDGRFQLSYQDLCLGYDWKCSANEHIEMFRQMTQVGRVIELTYPKGGNKDTPAYLGTAIGDIKLNKTDGTVQAAKIIQMFFFLKQEPANVRKYSTDFEYAVERFLLHGFESPLIDISFAHYQSIEDGLDENARRFFPNFVTSVIALTIFCIACAFTFRVHNENKSKISIDWIRSKPLVACAGLLTTLFALISSFGLLLLLGIPYNVINTIIPFLIIAVGVDDMFVLNACWSATAKSKNFNC
;
A
#
# COMPACT_ATOMS: atom_id res chain seq x y z
N MET A 1 37.85 43.54 -39.35
CA MET A 1 36.64 42.70 -39.17
C MET A 1 37.08 41.28 -39.53
N VAL A 2 37.45 40.42 -38.59
CA VAL A 2 36.55 39.67 -37.70
C VAL A 2 37.21 39.48 -36.32
N LEU A 3 36.63 40.08 -35.30
CA LEU A 3 36.85 39.73 -33.89
C LEU A 3 36.23 38.34 -33.69
N LEU A 4 37.06 37.30 -33.67
CA LEU A 4 36.65 35.96 -33.22
C LEU A 4 36.27 36.06 -31.74
N LYS A 5 34.97 35.93 -31.48
CA LYS A 5 34.36 35.78 -30.15
C LYS A 5 35.22 34.84 -29.30
N SER A 6 35.65 35.34 -28.14
CA SER A 6 36.19 34.52 -27.05
C SER A 6 35.13 33.46 -26.70
N CYS A 7 35.37 32.22 -27.11
CA CYS A 7 34.52 31.10 -26.76
C CYS A 7 34.87 30.71 -25.31
N PHE A 8 34.14 31.24 -24.34
CA PHE A 8 34.27 30.84 -22.93
C PHE A 8 33.77 29.40 -22.78
N SER A 9 34.69 28.44 -22.71
CA SER A 9 34.37 27.08 -22.27
C SER A 9 34.52 26.98 -20.76
N LEU A 10 33.49 26.45 -20.09
CA LEU A 10 33.52 26.15 -18.65
C LEU A 10 34.30 24.86 -18.33
N GLU A 11 34.54 24.03 -19.34
CA GLU A 11 35.26 22.76 -19.21
C GLU A 11 36.63 22.89 -18.52
N PRO A 12 37.55 23.81 -18.92
CA PRO A 12 38.84 23.95 -18.24
C PRO A 12 38.72 24.36 -16.76
N LEU A 13 37.66 25.11 -16.40
CA LEU A 13 37.39 25.47 -15.00
C LEU A 13 36.97 24.24 -14.20
N PHE A 14 36.07 23.41 -14.74
CA PHE A 14 35.66 22.16 -14.12
C PHE A 14 36.81 21.16 -14.00
N CYS A 15 37.63 21.00 -15.05
CA CYS A 15 38.81 20.14 -14.99
C CYS A 15 39.79 20.58 -13.89
N ARG A 16 40.06 21.88 -13.77
CA ARG A 16 40.92 22.42 -12.71
C ARG A 16 40.31 22.18 -11.33
N PHE A 17 39.00 22.39 -11.17
CA PHE A 17 38.30 22.13 -9.92
C PHE A 17 38.39 20.65 -9.51
N PHE A 18 38.07 19.71 -10.41
CA PHE A 18 38.14 18.27 -10.12
C PHE A 18 39.57 17.79 -9.86
N TYR A 19 40.57 18.37 -10.54
CA TYR A 19 41.98 18.09 -10.27
C TYR A 19 42.40 18.52 -8.85
N LEU A 20 42.00 19.74 -8.43
CA LEU A 20 42.24 20.23 -7.08
C LEU A 20 41.50 19.37 -6.04
N PHE A 21 40.25 19.02 -6.31
CA PHE A 21 39.45 18.14 -5.46
C PHE A 21 40.10 16.76 -5.31
N GLY A 22 40.56 16.14 -6.39
CA GLY A 22 41.27 14.85 -6.34
C GLY A 22 42.57 14.93 -5.52
N THR A 23 43.32 16.03 -5.66
CA THR A 23 44.54 16.26 -4.87
C THR A 23 44.23 16.43 -3.38
N PHE A 24 43.14 17.13 -3.06
CA PHE A 24 42.64 17.27 -1.70
C PHE A 24 42.22 15.92 -1.10
N VAL A 25 41.46 15.11 -1.84
CA VAL A 25 41.04 13.76 -1.41
C VAL A 25 42.24 12.85 -1.13
N TYR A 26 43.26 12.89 -2.00
CA TYR A 26 44.48 12.12 -1.81
C TYR A 26 45.25 12.53 -0.54
N ARG A 27 45.33 13.84 -0.26
CA ARG A 27 46.01 14.39 0.92
C ARG A 27 45.31 14.02 2.23
N TYR A 28 43.97 14.03 2.25
CA TYR A 28 43.14 13.76 3.42
C TYR A 28 42.38 12.41 3.35
N ARG A 29 43.03 11.37 2.82
CA ARG A 29 42.39 10.08 2.50
C ARG A 29 41.71 9.38 3.69
N TRP A 30 42.31 9.42 4.88
CA TRP A 30 41.80 8.72 6.06
C TRP A 30 40.53 9.37 6.62
N PRO A 31 40.49 10.69 6.90
CA PRO A 31 39.26 11.37 7.26
C PRO A 31 38.10 11.13 6.27
N ILE A 32 38.38 11.20 4.97
CA ILE A 32 37.35 11.07 3.93
C ILE A 32 36.76 9.66 3.86
N VAL A 33 37.52 8.63 4.21
CA VAL A 33 37.00 7.25 4.26
C VAL A 33 36.23 6.97 5.56
N VAL A 34 36.65 7.56 6.69
CA VAL A 34 36.09 7.24 8.01
C VAL A 34 34.84 8.07 8.35
N ILE A 35 34.80 9.33 7.92
CA ILE A 35 33.69 10.25 8.25
C ILE A 35 32.34 9.78 7.65
N PRO A 36 32.22 9.36 6.38
CA PRO A 36 30.92 9.01 5.79
C PRO A 36 30.21 7.81 6.48
N PRO A 37 30.89 6.70 6.83
CA PRO A 37 30.27 5.64 7.61
C PRO A 37 29.79 6.11 8.99
N LEU A 38 30.56 6.97 9.67
CA LEU A 38 30.16 7.54 10.98
C LEU A 38 28.93 8.44 10.85
N LEU A 39 28.88 9.29 9.82
CA LEU A 39 27.71 10.12 9.53
C LEU A 39 26.49 9.27 9.18
N SER A 40 26.67 8.22 8.37
CA SER A 40 25.60 7.28 8.03
C SER A 40 25.04 6.59 9.29
N ALA A 41 25.92 6.19 10.21
CA ALA A 41 25.51 5.62 11.50
C ALA A 41 24.82 6.65 12.43
N CYS A 42 25.19 7.93 12.35
CA CYS A 42 24.50 8.98 13.09
C CYS A 42 23.09 9.24 12.53
N PHE A 43 22.96 9.34 11.21
CA PHE A 43 21.66 9.57 10.59
C PHE A 43 20.75 8.35 10.63
N SER A 44 21.29 7.14 10.70
CA SER A 44 20.49 5.91 10.83
C SER A 44 19.65 5.87 12.12
N VAL A 45 19.97 6.69 13.13
CA VAL A 45 19.14 6.87 14.33
C VAL A 45 17.70 7.29 13.98
N GLY A 46 17.50 7.98 12.84
CA GLY A 46 16.17 8.35 12.36
C GLY A 46 15.24 7.16 12.11
N PHE A 47 15.77 5.96 11.83
CA PHE A 47 14.95 4.76 11.63
C PHE A 47 14.19 4.33 12.89
N ILE A 48 14.55 4.82 14.08
CA ILE A 48 13.75 4.59 15.30
C ILE A 48 12.32 5.13 15.12
N TRP A 49 12.14 6.21 14.36
CA TRP A 49 10.87 6.92 14.20
C TRP A 49 10.08 6.43 12.99
N VAL A 50 10.56 5.37 12.30
CA VAL A 50 9.95 4.89 11.05
C VAL A 50 8.51 4.42 11.24
N PHE A 51 8.20 3.81 12.38
CA PHE A 51 6.85 3.31 12.68
C PHE A 51 5.90 4.44 13.08
N ASP A 52 6.38 5.43 13.84
CA ASP A 52 5.57 6.57 14.29
C ASP A 52 5.25 7.55 13.15
N LEU A 53 6.19 7.72 12.21
CA LEU A 53 6.04 8.59 11.04
C LEU A 53 5.39 7.90 9.84
N ARG A 54 5.00 6.64 9.98
CA ARG A 54 4.39 5.87 8.90
C ARG A 54 2.97 6.37 8.62
N VAL A 55 2.68 6.71 7.36
CA VAL A 55 1.36 7.15 6.91
C VAL A 55 0.93 6.30 5.72
N ASP A 56 -0.07 5.46 5.96
CA ASP A 56 -0.56 4.47 4.99
C ASP A 56 -1.88 4.86 4.32
N ASP A 57 -2.56 5.91 4.78
CA ASP A 57 -3.84 6.38 4.22
C ASP A 57 -3.67 6.74 2.72
N PRO A 58 -4.28 5.96 1.80
CA PRO A 58 -4.15 6.19 0.37
C PRO A 58 -4.74 7.55 -0.05
N ALA A 59 -5.79 8.00 0.64
CA ALA A 59 -6.41 9.29 0.36
C ALA A 59 -5.46 10.44 0.72
N TYR A 60 -4.64 10.29 1.76
CA TYR A 60 -3.60 11.27 2.08
C TYR A 60 -2.44 11.23 1.08
N VAL A 61 -1.97 10.03 0.74
CA VAL A 61 -0.77 9.79 -0.08
C VAL A 61 -0.96 10.19 -1.55
N PHE A 62 -2.06 9.76 -2.17
CA PHE A 62 -2.25 9.87 -3.62
C PHE A 62 -2.95 11.16 -4.04
N THR A 63 -3.30 12.04 -3.10
CA THR A 63 -3.99 13.28 -3.41
C THR A 63 -3.23 14.50 -2.90
N PRO A 64 -3.24 15.63 -3.64
CA PRO A 64 -2.60 16.86 -3.20
C PRO A 64 -3.08 17.31 -1.81
N ARG A 65 -2.19 17.95 -1.03
CA ARG A 65 -2.53 18.47 0.30
C ARG A 65 -3.68 19.49 0.24
N ASP A 66 -3.63 20.41 -0.72
CA ASP A 66 -4.63 21.47 -0.90
C ASP A 66 -5.71 21.15 -1.93
N ALA A 67 -5.99 19.85 -2.14
CA ALA A 67 -7.01 19.42 -3.08
C ALA A 67 -8.38 20.03 -2.75
N ARG A 68 -9.10 20.49 -3.79
CA ARG A 68 -10.41 21.15 -3.64
C ARG A 68 -11.42 20.29 -2.86
N TRP A 69 -11.47 19.00 -3.16
CA TRP A 69 -12.36 18.05 -2.49
C TRP A 69 -12.10 17.94 -0.98
N LYS A 70 -10.86 18.12 -0.50
CA LYS A 70 -10.54 18.11 0.94
C LYS A 70 -11.14 19.31 1.66
N ARG A 71 -11.17 20.47 1.03
CA ARG A 71 -11.81 21.68 1.59
C ARG A 71 -13.33 21.56 1.60
N GLU A 72 -13.89 21.02 0.52
CA GLU A 72 -15.33 20.76 0.43
C GLU A 72 -15.75 19.72 1.47
N LEU A 73 -15.05 18.58 1.56
CA LEU A 73 -15.28 17.56 2.58
C LEU A 73 -15.15 18.14 4.00
N GLY A 74 -14.11 18.92 4.28
CA GLY A 74 -13.96 19.58 5.58
C GLY A 74 -15.09 20.58 5.90
N THR A 75 -15.75 21.14 4.89
CA THR A 75 -16.96 21.95 5.08
C THR A 75 -18.17 21.06 5.40
N PHE A 76 -18.34 19.95 4.68
CA PHE A 76 -19.39 18.96 4.96
C PHE A 76 -19.25 18.35 6.37
N SER A 77 -18.06 17.91 6.77
CA SER A 77 -17.81 17.33 8.10
C SER A 77 -18.06 18.32 9.24
N ARG A 78 -17.89 19.63 9.00
CA ARG A 78 -18.19 20.68 9.99
C ARG A 78 -19.68 21.02 10.08
N LEU A 79 -20.38 21.05 8.95
CA LEU A 79 -21.81 21.40 8.89
C LEU A 79 -22.71 20.21 9.24
N TRP A 80 -22.32 19.01 8.81
CA TRP A 80 -23.01 17.74 9.06
C TRP A 80 -22.02 16.74 9.66
N PRO A 81 -21.60 16.95 10.92
CA PRO A 81 -20.76 15.98 11.60
C PRO A 81 -21.49 14.63 11.71
N LEU A 82 -20.72 13.55 11.67
CA LEU A 82 -21.26 12.21 11.89
C LEU A 82 -21.74 12.10 13.34
N ASP A 83 -23.05 11.99 13.52
CA ASP A 83 -23.68 11.71 14.82
C ASP A 83 -23.99 10.21 14.88
N GLU A 84 -23.42 9.53 15.88
CA GLU A 84 -23.52 8.08 16.04
C GLU A 84 -24.97 7.58 16.16
N ASN A 85 -25.88 8.43 16.64
CA ASN A 85 -27.28 8.11 16.90
C ASN A 85 -28.26 8.68 15.87
N LYS A 86 -27.76 9.41 14.86
CA LYS A 86 -28.57 9.95 13.74
C LYS A 86 -27.99 9.51 12.41
N PHE A 87 -27.42 8.32 12.37
CA PHE A 87 -26.84 7.77 11.17
C PHE A 87 -27.92 7.17 10.27
N ILE A 88 -27.93 7.61 9.01
CA ILE A 88 -28.77 7.01 7.96
C ILE A 88 -27.87 6.69 6.78
N ALA A 89 -27.84 5.41 6.40
CA ALA A 89 -27.12 4.97 5.22
C ALA A 89 -27.59 5.75 3.97
N GLY A 90 -26.64 6.34 3.24
CA GLY A 90 -26.92 7.16 2.05
C GLY A 90 -27.10 8.67 2.29
N LYS A 91 -27.19 9.14 3.54
CA LYS A 91 -27.13 10.58 3.89
C LYS A 91 -25.77 11.02 4.42
N SER A 92 -24.93 10.08 4.86
CA SER A 92 -23.64 10.36 5.46
C SER A 92 -22.55 10.59 4.40
N PHE A 93 -21.75 11.63 4.58
CA PHE A 93 -20.65 12.00 3.66
C PHE A 93 -19.30 11.39 4.05
N GLU A 94 -19.15 10.95 5.31
CA GLU A 94 -17.89 10.47 5.87
C GLU A 94 -18.08 9.10 6.56
N THR A 95 -17.87 8.02 5.79
CA THR A 95 -17.91 6.65 6.31
C THR A 95 -16.53 6.02 6.26
N LYS A 96 -15.74 6.25 7.31
CA LYS A 96 -14.36 5.71 7.44
C LYS A 96 -14.30 4.34 8.09
N ARG A 97 -15.41 3.73 8.48
CA ARG A 97 -15.44 2.38 9.07
C ARG A 97 -16.67 1.63 8.62
N PHE A 98 -16.45 0.55 7.89
CA PHE A 98 -17.50 -0.32 7.40
C PHE A 98 -16.93 -1.69 7.04
N VAL A 99 -17.80 -2.70 7.09
CA VAL A 99 -17.60 -3.99 6.43
C VAL A 99 -18.69 -4.15 5.38
N ASN A 100 -18.28 -4.39 4.14
CA ASN A 100 -19.14 -4.63 3.01
C ASN A 100 -19.01 -6.10 2.59
N ILE A 101 -20.12 -6.81 2.49
CA ILE A 101 -20.17 -8.22 2.09
C ILE A 101 -21.14 -8.36 0.92
N LEU A 102 -20.66 -8.97 -0.15
CA LEU A 102 -21.42 -9.33 -1.33
C LEU A 102 -21.67 -10.83 -1.30
N CYS A 103 -22.94 -11.22 -1.30
CA CYS A 103 -23.37 -12.61 -1.33
C CYS A 103 -23.88 -12.96 -2.72
N LYS A 104 -23.45 -14.10 -3.23
CA LYS A 104 -23.90 -14.71 -4.48
C LYS A 104 -24.32 -16.14 -4.24
N ALA A 105 -25.24 -16.65 -5.05
CA ALA A 105 -25.58 -18.05 -5.05
C ALA A 105 -24.46 -18.86 -5.73
N LYS A 106 -24.03 -19.99 -5.14
CA LYS A 106 -22.96 -20.83 -5.71
C LYS A 106 -23.33 -21.46 -7.06
N ASP A 107 -24.62 -21.68 -7.30
CA ASP A 107 -25.17 -22.15 -8.56
C ASP A 107 -25.22 -21.05 -9.65
N GLY A 108 -24.88 -19.80 -9.31
CA GLY A 108 -25.02 -18.64 -10.19
C GLY A 108 -26.48 -18.23 -10.45
N GLY A 109 -27.41 -18.76 -9.65
CA GLY A 109 -28.84 -18.59 -9.76
C GLY A 109 -29.35 -17.28 -9.16
N ASN A 110 -30.61 -17.31 -8.71
CA ASN A 110 -31.29 -16.16 -8.13
C ASN A 110 -31.09 -16.14 -6.60
N VAL A 111 -30.55 -15.05 -6.06
CA VAL A 111 -30.28 -14.91 -4.62
C VAL A 111 -31.57 -14.65 -3.83
N LEU A 112 -32.66 -14.23 -4.48
CA LEU A 112 -33.96 -14.00 -3.84
C LEU A 112 -34.74 -15.30 -3.54
N GLN A 113 -34.13 -16.48 -3.71
CA GLN A 113 -34.72 -17.76 -3.30
C GLN A 113 -34.76 -17.86 -1.77
N PRO A 114 -35.79 -18.49 -1.18
CA PRO A 114 -35.96 -18.54 0.26
C PRO A 114 -34.79 -19.23 0.97
N GLU A 115 -34.26 -20.32 0.40
CA GLU A 115 -33.16 -21.08 0.99
C GLU A 115 -31.87 -20.25 1.07
N ILE A 116 -31.60 -19.44 0.05
CA ILE A 116 -30.44 -18.56 -0.01
C ILE A 116 -30.62 -17.37 0.92
N LEU A 117 -31.82 -16.78 0.97
CA LEU A 117 -32.13 -15.67 1.87
C LEU A 117 -32.04 -16.08 3.35
N ASP A 118 -32.48 -17.28 3.70
CA ASP A 118 -32.37 -17.81 5.06
C ASP A 118 -30.90 -18.01 5.46
N GLU A 119 -30.05 -18.50 4.56
CA GLU A 119 -28.60 -18.64 4.78
C GLU A 119 -27.91 -17.27 4.94
N ILE A 120 -28.29 -16.28 4.12
CA ILE A 120 -27.77 -14.91 4.23
C ILE A 120 -28.21 -14.23 5.54
N ASP A 121 -29.46 -14.43 5.96
CA ASP A 121 -29.97 -13.95 7.26
C ASP A 121 -29.21 -14.60 8.42
N LEU A 122 -28.94 -15.90 8.35
CA LEU A 122 -28.12 -16.61 9.35
C LEU A 122 -26.71 -16.00 9.44
N LEU A 123 -26.06 -15.75 8.31
CA LEU A 123 -24.76 -15.08 8.26
C LEU A 123 -24.83 -13.66 8.87
N ASN A 124 -25.85 -12.87 8.51
CA ASN A 124 -26.05 -11.52 9.03
C ASN A 124 -26.22 -11.50 10.56
N ARG A 125 -27.02 -12.42 11.11
CA ARG A 125 -27.22 -12.57 12.56
C ARG A 125 -25.94 -13.03 13.26
N PHE A 126 -25.22 -13.99 12.68
CA PHE A 126 -23.97 -14.48 13.26
C PHE A 126 -22.93 -13.36 13.38
N ILE A 127 -22.75 -12.56 12.33
CA ILE A 127 -21.83 -11.41 12.35
C ILE A 127 -22.27 -10.37 13.37
N SER A 128 -23.58 -10.13 13.47
CA SER A 128 -24.13 -9.09 14.36
C SER A 128 -24.09 -9.46 15.84
N GLU A 129 -24.32 -10.73 16.17
CA GLU A 129 -24.58 -11.17 17.55
C GLU A 129 -23.44 -12.00 18.15
N ASN A 130 -22.76 -12.83 17.36
CA ASN A 130 -21.81 -13.82 17.88
C ASN A 130 -20.35 -13.35 17.78
N ILE A 131 -20.02 -12.55 16.77
CA ILE A 131 -18.67 -11.98 16.66
C ILE A 131 -18.53 -10.88 17.71
N THR A 132 -17.55 -11.05 18.58
CA THR A 132 -17.28 -10.12 19.67
C THR A 132 -15.80 -9.79 19.77
N VAL A 133 -15.52 -8.59 20.28
CA VAL A 133 -14.16 -8.05 20.44
C VAL A 133 -13.93 -7.65 21.89
N PRO A 134 -12.83 -8.06 22.53
CA PRO A 134 -12.53 -7.65 23.89
C PRO A 134 -12.14 -6.17 23.97
N THR A 135 -12.60 -5.51 25.03
CA THR A 135 -12.13 -4.17 25.41
C THR A 135 -10.66 -4.18 25.84
N THR A 136 -9.96 -3.04 25.81
CA THR A 136 -8.55 -2.93 26.23
C THR A 136 -8.32 -3.39 27.66
N ASP A 137 -9.33 -3.21 28.51
CA ASP A 137 -9.29 -3.58 29.93
C ASP A 137 -9.66 -5.06 30.14
N GLY A 138 -10.06 -5.76 29.08
CA GLY A 138 -10.49 -7.16 29.10
C GLY A 138 -11.79 -7.44 29.87
N ARG A 139 -12.50 -6.40 30.32
CA ARG A 139 -13.69 -6.54 31.19
C ARG A 139 -14.96 -6.86 30.42
N PHE A 140 -15.09 -6.31 29.21
CA PHE A 140 -16.27 -6.44 28.37
C PHE A 140 -15.90 -6.97 26.99
N GLN A 141 -16.83 -7.72 26.40
CA GLN A 141 -16.81 -8.11 25.00
C GLN A 141 -17.88 -7.30 24.28
N LEU A 142 -17.46 -6.59 23.23
CA LEU A 142 -18.31 -5.73 22.43
C LEU A 142 -18.75 -6.50 21.19
N SER A 143 -20.05 -6.49 20.94
CA SER A 143 -20.67 -7.04 19.73
C SER A 143 -20.83 -5.95 18.66
N TYR A 144 -21.34 -6.31 17.48
CA TYR A 144 -21.74 -5.31 16.49
C TYR A 144 -22.79 -4.35 17.06
N GLN A 145 -23.72 -4.81 17.91
CA GLN A 145 -24.78 -3.97 18.46
C GLN A 145 -24.23 -2.81 19.31
N ASP A 146 -23.05 -2.99 19.91
CA ASP A 146 -22.39 -1.95 20.71
C ASP A 146 -21.61 -0.95 19.83
N LEU A 147 -21.06 -1.46 18.71
CA LEU A 147 -20.15 -0.74 17.81
C LEU A 147 -20.84 -0.15 16.57
N CYS A 148 -22.10 -0.48 16.32
CA CYS A 148 -22.83 -0.02 15.13
C CYS A 148 -23.06 1.50 15.15
N LEU A 149 -23.20 2.09 13.96
CA LEU A 149 -23.86 3.39 13.81
C LEU A 149 -25.37 3.17 13.72
N GLY A 150 -26.14 3.94 14.51
CA GLY A 150 -27.58 3.75 14.65
C GLY A 150 -28.40 5.00 14.39
N TYR A 151 -29.71 4.80 14.32
CA TYR A 151 -30.70 5.86 14.36
C TYR A 151 -31.62 5.62 15.57
N ASP A 152 -31.75 6.61 16.46
CA ASP A 152 -32.53 6.50 17.70
C ASP A 152 -32.15 5.25 18.53
N TRP A 153 -30.85 5.04 18.73
CA TRP A 153 -30.28 3.90 19.48
C TRP A 153 -30.59 2.51 18.90
N LYS A 154 -31.15 2.44 17.70
CA LYS A 154 -31.37 1.20 16.97
C LYS A 154 -30.27 1.03 15.93
N CYS A 155 -29.54 -0.07 16.00
CA CYS A 155 -28.67 -0.50 14.91
C CYS A 155 -29.56 -0.86 13.70
N SER A 156 -29.54 -0.03 12.66
CA SER A 156 -30.16 -0.40 11.40
C SER A 156 -29.12 -1.14 10.58
N ALA A 157 -29.19 -2.47 10.60
CA ALA A 157 -28.29 -3.33 9.83
C ALA A 157 -29.10 -4.19 8.87
N ASN A 158 -28.81 -4.05 7.58
CA ASN A 158 -29.32 -4.92 6.52
C ASN A 158 -30.81 -5.29 6.59
N GLU A 159 -31.69 -4.34 6.99
CA GLU A 159 -33.13 -4.58 7.16
C GLU A 159 -33.82 -5.05 5.86
N HIS A 160 -33.19 -4.79 4.70
CA HIS A 160 -33.66 -5.26 3.40
C HIS A 160 -33.65 -6.79 3.27
N ILE A 161 -32.80 -7.52 4.00
CA ILE A 161 -32.76 -8.99 3.95
C ILE A 161 -34.06 -9.56 4.52
N GLU A 162 -34.47 -9.08 5.70
CA GLU A 162 -35.70 -9.51 6.35
C GLU A 162 -36.93 -9.12 5.50
N MET A 163 -36.89 -7.95 4.86
CA MET A 163 -37.92 -7.55 3.90
C MET A 163 -38.03 -8.53 2.71
N PHE A 164 -36.91 -8.95 2.12
CA PHE A 164 -36.93 -9.93 1.02
C PHE A 164 -37.45 -11.29 1.49
N ARG A 165 -37.05 -11.73 2.68
CA ARG A 165 -37.49 -12.99 3.26
C ARG A 165 -39.00 -13.02 3.51
N GLN A 166 -39.54 -11.98 4.13
CA GLN A 166 -40.98 -11.83 4.37
C GLN A 166 -41.78 -11.84 3.06
N MET A 167 -41.26 -11.19 2.02
CA MET A 167 -41.88 -11.23 0.69
C MET A 167 -41.94 -12.63 0.11
N THR A 168 -40.88 -13.43 0.28
CA THR A 168 -40.83 -14.79 -0.26
C THR A 168 -41.77 -15.73 0.51
N GLN A 169 -41.94 -15.53 1.82
CA GLN A 169 -42.78 -16.38 2.68
C GLN A 169 -44.28 -16.04 2.65
N VAL A 170 -44.64 -14.75 2.66
CA VAL A 170 -46.04 -14.29 2.72
C VAL A 170 -46.66 -14.16 1.31
N GLY A 171 -45.84 -14.34 0.26
CA GLY A 171 -46.20 -14.08 -1.13
C GLY A 171 -45.96 -12.62 -1.52
N ARG A 172 -46.08 -12.30 -2.82
CA ARG A 172 -45.82 -10.97 -3.41
C ARG A 172 -46.83 -9.89 -2.98
N VAL A 173 -47.07 -9.71 -1.69
CA VAL A 173 -47.85 -8.59 -1.14
C VAL A 173 -47.08 -7.28 -1.29
N ILE A 174 -45.74 -7.35 -1.33
CA ILE A 174 -44.84 -6.21 -1.54
C ILE A 174 -44.26 -6.30 -2.96
N GLU A 175 -44.62 -5.35 -3.82
CA GLU A 175 -44.04 -5.24 -5.17
C GLU A 175 -42.64 -4.61 -5.10
N LEU A 176 -41.61 -5.40 -5.39
CA LEU A 176 -40.25 -4.89 -5.58
C LEU A 176 -40.13 -4.26 -6.96
N THR A 177 -40.31 -2.94 -7.04
CA THR A 177 -39.96 -2.18 -8.25
C THR A 177 -38.54 -1.63 -8.14
N TYR A 178 -37.76 -1.66 -9.21
CA TYR A 178 -36.42 -1.09 -9.17
C TYR A 178 -36.46 0.38 -9.58
N PRO A 179 -35.81 1.33 -8.85
CA PRO A 179 -34.84 1.13 -7.76
C PRO A 179 -35.40 1.26 -6.33
N LYS A 180 -36.72 1.31 -6.14
CA LYS A 180 -37.36 1.51 -4.82
C LYS A 180 -38.31 0.37 -4.47
N GLY A 181 -38.02 -0.35 -3.39
CA GLY A 181 -38.87 -1.43 -2.87
C GLY A 181 -39.56 -1.07 -1.56
N GLY A 182 -40.43 -1.96 -1.07
CA GLY A 182 -41.06 -1.84 0.23
C GLY A 182 -42.40 -1.10 0.22
N ASN A 183 -42.81 -0.61 1.40
CA ASN A 183 -44.09 0.07 1.57
C ASN A 183 -44.10 1.45 0.92
N LYS A 184 -45.28 1.89 0.45
CA LYS A 184 -45.47 3.20 -0.19
C LYS A 184 -45.06 4.38 0.71
N ASP A 185 -45.19 4.22 2.04
CA ASP A 185 -44.90 5.28 3.01
C ASP A 185 -43.40 5.41 3.33
N THR A 186 -42.65 4.30 3.24
CA THR A 186 -41.21 4.25 3.54
C THR A 186 -40.48 3.41 2.49
N PRO A 187 -40.26 3.94 1.28
CA PRO A 187 -39.60 3.20 0.21
C PRO A 187 -38.12 2.97 0.54
N ALA A 188 -37.70 1.71 0.56
CA ALA A 188 -36.30 1.32 0.68
C ALA A 188 -35.59 1.45 -0.68
N TYR A 189 -34.41 2.05 -0.69
CA TYR A 189 -33.60 2.14 -1.90
C TYR A 189 -32.87 0.82 -2.15
N LEU A 190 -33.19 0.14 -3.24
CA LEU A 190 -32.64 -1.18 -3.58
C LEU A 190 -31.33 -1.12 -4.37
N GLY A 191 -30.97 0.05 -4.90
CA GLY A 191 -29.79 0.19 -5.76
C GLY A 191 -28.45 -0.09 -5.07
N THR A 192 -28.40 -0.03 -3.73
CA THR A 192 -27.24 -0.44 -2.92
C THR A 192 -27.41 -1.82 -2.28
N ALA A 193 -28.59 -2.44 -2.37
CA ALA A 193 -28.91 -3.69 -1.70
C ALA A 193 -28.83 -4.90 -2.62
N ILE A 194 -29.20 -4.75 -3.91
CA ILE A 194 -29.22 -5.83 -4.90
C ILE A 194 -28.47 -5.44 -6.17
N GLY A 195 -27.80 -6.42 -6.79
CA GLY A 195 -27.02 -6.26 -8.01
C GLY A 195 -27.31 -7.34 -9.06
N ASP A 196 -26.95 -7.03 -10.32
CA ASP A 196 -27.18 -7.88 -11.50
C ASP A 196 -28.64 -8.37 -11.58
N ILE A 197 -29.53 -7.40 -11.81
CA ILE A 197 -30.98 -7.53 -11.66
C ILE A 197 -31.61 -7.84 -13.01
N LYS A 198 -32.54 -8.81 -13.02
CA LYS A 198 -33.45 -9.05 -14.15
C LYS A 198 -34.81 -8.47 -13.80
N LEU A 199 -35.23 -7.49 -14.59
CA LEU A 199 -36.51 -6.81 -14.43
C LEU A 199 -37.57 -7.39 -15.37
N ASN A 200 -38.82 -7.38 -14.92
CA ASN A 200 -39.95 -7.62 -15.78
C ASN A 200 -40.12 -6.43 -16.75
N LYS A 201 -40.29 -6.72 -18.04
CA LYS A 201 -40.39 -5.68 -19.08
C LYS A 201 -41.68 -4.87 -19.01
N THR A 202 -42.75 -5.44 -18.43
CA THR A 202 -44.06 -4.80 -18.35
C THR A 202 -44.19 -3.89 -17.14
N ASP A 203 -43.79 -4.37 -15.97
CA ASP A 203 -44.12 -3.72 -14.69
C ASP A 203 -42.90 -3.13 -13.98
N GLY A 204 -41.68 -3.33 -14.50
CA GLY A 204 -40.44 -2.89 -13.87
C GLY A 204 -40.13 -3.59 -12.53
N THR A 205 -40.82 -4.71 -12.26
CA THR A 205 -40.65 -5.49 -11.04
C THR A 205 -39.40 -6.38 -11.10
N VAL A 206 -38.75 -6.57 -9.97
CA VAL A 206 -37.56 -7.42 -9.84
C VAL A 206 -37.98 -8.89 -9.95
N GLN A 207 -37.53 -9.58 -11.00
CA GLN A 207 -37.76 -11.01 -11.19
C GLN A 207 -36.65 -11.85 -10.55
N ALA A 208 -35.39 -11.42 -10.72
CA ALA A 208 -34.24 -12.09 -10.14
C ALA A 208 -33.12 -11.08 -9.86
N ALA A 209 -32.26 -11.40 -8.90
CA ALA A 209 -31.03 -10.69 -8.61
C ALA A 209 -29.92 -11.71 -8.35
N LYS A 210 -28.70 -11.46 -8.83
CA LYS A 210 -27.58 -12.39 -8.59
C LYS A 210 -26.71 -12.02 -7.40
N ILE A 211 -26.82 -10.80 -6.90
CA ILE A 211 -25.99 -10.30 -5.81
C ILE A 211 -26.88 -9.62 -4.79
N ILE A 212 -26.69 -9.97 -3.52
CA ILE A 212 -27.18 -9.19 -2.38
C ILE A 212 -25.97 -8.59 -1.67
N GLN A 213 -26.08 -7.33 -1.29
CA GLN A 213 -25.05 -6.57 -0.60
C GLN A 213 -25.48 -6.33 0.86
N MET A 214 -24.55 -6.53 1.78
CA MET A 214 -24.68 -6.28 3.20
C MET A 214 -23.63 -5.26 3.64
N PHE A 215 -24.05 -4.28 4.43
CA PHE A 215 -23.18 -3.28 5.03
C PHE A 215 -23.32 -3.29 6.55
N PHE A 216 -22.18 -3.31 7.21
CA PHE A 216 -22.03 -3.12 8.64
C PHE A 216 -21.29 -1.81 8.86
N PHE A 217 -21.99 -0.78 9.33
CA PHE A 217 -21.41 0.53 9.59
C PHE A 217 -21.01 0.64 11.06
N LEU A 218 -19.77 1.06 11.31
CA LEU A 218 -19.18 1.04 12.66
C LEU A 218 -18.84 2.46 13.13
N LYS A 219 -18.86 2.65 14.45
CA LYS A 219 -18.47 3.89 15.11
C LYS A 219 -17.01 4.23 14.84
N GLN A 220 -16.74 5.50 14.60
CA GLN A 220 -15.42 5.99 14.15
C GLN A 220 -14.68 6.78 15.23
N GLU A 221 -15.41 7.35 16.17
CA GLU A 221 -14.89 8.13 17.30
C GLU A 221 -15.51 7.60 18.60
N PRO A 222 -14.92 7.87 19.78
CA PRO A 222 -13.56 8.34 20.02
C PRO A 222 -12.46 7.30 19.67
N ALA A 223 -11.19 7.67 19.82
CA ALA A 223 -10.04 6.85 19.36
C ALA A 223 -9.97 5.43 19.94
N ASN A 224 -10.48 5.23 21.17
CA ASN A 224 -10.64 3.91 21.78
C ASN A 224 -11.70 3.06 21.04
N VAL A 225 -12.87 3.63 20.75
CA VAL A 225 -13.93 2.96 19.97
C VAL A 225 -13.44 2.68 18.55
N ARG A 226 -12.70 3.60 17.94
CA ARG A 226 -12.07 3.38 16.63
C ARG A 226 -11.19 2.13 16.61
N LYS A 227 -10.43 1.88 17.68
CA LYS A 227 -9.61 0.67 17.81
C LYS A 227 -10.50 -0.57 17.87
N TYR A 228 -11.55 -0.57 18.70
CA TYR A 228 -12.48 -1.70 18.78
C TYR A 228 -13.23 -1.97 17.47
N SER A 229 -13.67 -0.93 16.76
CA SER A 229 -14.25 -1.06 15.42
C SER A 229 -13.26 -1.67 14.43
N THR A 230 -11.98 -1.28 14.51
CA THR A 230 -10.92 -1.86 13.67
C THR A 230 -10.71 -3.34 13.99
N ASP A 231 -10.62 -3.67 15.27
CA ASP A 231 -10.48 -5.05 15.73
C ASP A 231 -11.69 -5.91 15.32
N PHE A 232 -12.89 -5.31 15.28
CA PHE A 232 -14.12 -5.96 14.79
C PHE A 232 -14.07 -6.21 13.28
N GLU A 233 -13.65 -5.22 12.48
CA GLU A 233 -13.43 -5.40 11.02
C GLU A 233 -12.52 -6.61 10.76
N TYR A 234 -11.39 -6.71 11.47
CA TYR A 234 -10.47 -7.84 11.35
C TYR A 234 -11.04 -9.15 11.91
N ALA A 235 -11.87 -9.12 12.95
CA ALA A 235 -12.53 -10.31 13.47
C ALA A 235 -13.53 -10.88 12.44
N VAL A 236 -14.29 -10.01 11.78
CA VAL A 236 -15.19 -10.40 10.68
C VAL A 236 -14.40 -10.94 9.50
N GLU A 237 -13.32 -10.28 9.08
CA GLU A 237 -12.44 -10.79 8.02
C GLU A 237 -11.93 -12.20 8.32
N ARG A 238 -11.37 -12.43 9.52
CA ARG A 238 -10.86 -13.76 9.90
C ARG A 238 -11.96 -14.81 9.89
N PHE A 239 -13.16 -14.46 10.36
CA PHE A 239 -14.31 -15.35 10.30
C PHE A 239 -14.68 -15.69 8.85
N LEU A 240 -14.77 -14.69 7.97
CA LEU A 240 -15.15 -14.90 6.57
C LEU A 240 -14.08 -15.69 5.78
N LEU A 241 -12.79 -15.55 6.10
CA LEU A 241 -11.70 -16.24 5.42
C LEU A 241 -11.48 -17.68 5.90
N HIS A 242 -11.63 -17.94 7.21
CA HIS A 242 -11.22 -19.20 7.82
C HIS A 242 -12.33 -19.95 8.54
N GLY A 243 -13.39 -19.27 8.97
CA GLY A 243 -14.48 -19.86 9.77
C GLY A 243 -15.78 -20.06 9.01
N PHE A 244 -15.97 -19.37 7.88
CA PHE A 244 -17.22 -19.42 7.11
C PHE A 244 -17.09 -20.34 5.90
N GLU A 245 -17.90 -21.40 5.89
CA GLU A 245 -18.09 -22.26 4.72
C GLU A 245 -19.58 -22.59 4.60
N SER A 246 -20.18 -22.27 3.46
CA SER A 246 -21.60 -22.57 3.18
C SER A 246 -21.72 -23.35 1.87
N PRO A 247 -22.60 -24.36 1.76
CA PRO A 247 -22.84 -25.06 0.51
C PRO A 247 -23.67 -24.25 -0.50
N LEU A 248 -24.38 -23.21 -0.06
CA LEU A 248 -25.36 -22.47 -0.87
C LEU A 248 -24.81 -21.12 -1.39
N ILE A 249 -24.04 -20.41 -0.57
CA ILE A 249 -23.59 -19.05 -0.89
C ILE A 249 -22.08 -18.95 -1.05
N ASP A 250 -21.68 -18.10 -1.99
CA ASP A 250 -20.32 -17.62 -2.18
C ASP A 250 -20.25 -16.15 -1.78
N ILE A 251 -19.15 -15.77 -1.13
CA ILE A 251 -19.01 -14.45 -0.51
C ILE A 251 -17.79 -13.71 -1.06
N SER A 252 -17.93 -12.40 -1.17
CA SER A 252 -16.80 -11.50 -1.42
C SER A 252 -16.96 -10.31 -0.48
N PHE A 253 -15.91 -9.93 0.24
CA PHE A 253 -16.00 -8.89 1.24
C PHE A 253 -14.88 -7.86 1.08
N ALA A 254 -15.11 -6.68 1.64
CA ALA A 254 -14.12 -5.62 1.79
C ALA A 254 -14.46 -4.80 3.04
N HIS A 255 -13.47 -4.47 3.85
CA HIS A 255 -13.58 -3.50 4.93
C HIS A 255 -12.79 -2.23 4.57
N TYR A 256 -12.90 -1.21 5.41
CA TYR A 256 -12.27 0.09 5.14
C TYR A 256 -10.75 0.00 4.91
N GLN A 257 -10.05 -0.85 5.67
CA GLN A 257 -8.59 -1.01 5.61
C GLN A 257 -8.09 -2.03 4.58
N SER A 258 -8.97 -2.75 3.87
CA SER A 258 -8.53 -3.80 2.93
C SER A 258 -7.61 -3.27 1.82
N ILE A 259 -7.78 -2.01 1.41
CA ILE A 259 -6.91 -1.39 0.39
C ILE A 259 -5.53 -1.08 0.96
N GLU A 260 -5.47 -0.57 2.19
CA GLU A 260 -4.21 -0.29 2.91
C GLU A 260 -3.43 -1.59 3.13
N ASP A 261 -4.12 -2.62 3.62
CA ASP A 261 -3.53 -3.94 3.89
C ASP A 261 -3.06 -4.61 2.59
N GLY A 262 -3.85 -4.54 1.51
CA GLY A 262 -3.44 -5.07 0.21
C GLY A 262 -2.20 -4.37 -0.36
N LEU A 263 -2.02 -3.08 -0.09
CA LEU A 263 -0.82 -2.34 -0.48
C LEU A 263 0.40 -2.73 0.38
N ASP A 264 0.22 -2.88 1.69
CA ASP A 264 1.28 -3.36 2.60
C ASP A 264 1.71 -4.78 2.28
N GLU A 265 0.77 -5.69 2.01
CA GLU A 265 1.08 -7.06 1.62
C GLU A 265 1.88 -7.09 0.32
N ASN A 266 1.46 -6.33 -0.69
CA ASN A 266 2.17 -6.21 -1.96
C ASN A 266 3.61 -5.70 -1.75
N ALA A 267 3.79 -4.68 -0.92
CA ALA A 267 5.13 -4.15 -0.59
C ALA A 267 6.00 -5.16 0.16
N ARG A 268 5.43 -5.92 1.11
CA ARG A 268 6.15 -7.00 1.82
C ARG A 268 6.56 -8.12 0.88
N ARG A 269 5.72 -8.48 -0.11
CA ARG A 269 6.06 -9.46 -1.15
C ARG A 269 7.22 -8.99 -2.04
N PHE A 270 7.44 -7.68 -2.20
CA PHE A 270 8.60 -7.15 -2.94
C PHE A 270 9.92 -7.18 -2.15
N PHE A 271 9.88 -7.10 -0.82
CA PHE A 271 11.08 -7.09 0.01
C PHE A 271 12.05 -8.27 -0.25
N PRO A 272 11.61 -9.55 -0.33
CA PRO A 272 12.53 -10.65 -0.65
C PRO A 272 13.14 -10.53 -2.06
N ASN A 273 12.37 -10.06 -3.04
CA ASN A 273 12.85 -9.82 -4.41
C ASN A 273 13.91 -8.71 -4.47
N PHE A 274 13.78 -7.70 -3.60
CA PHE A 274 14.80 -6.67 -3.45
C PHE A 274 16.12 -7.27 -2.94
N VAL A 275 16.06 -8.10 -1.89
CA VAL A 275 17.25 -8.75 -1.33
C VAL A 275 17.94 -9.65 -2.36
N THR A 276 17.18 -10.47 -3.09
CA THR A 276 17.75 -11.33 -4.14
C THR A 276 18.39 -10.52 -5.25
N SER A 277 17.78 -9.40 -5.65
CA SER A 277 18.33 -8.51 -6.67
C SER A 277 19.62 -7.84 -6.22
N VAL A 278 19.70 -7.35 -4.98
CA VAL A 278 20.94 -6.76 -4.43
C VAL A 278 22.06 -7.79 -4.38
N ILE A 279 21.77 -9.02 -3.95
CA ILE A 279 22.77 -10.11 -3.92
C ILE A 279 23.24 -10.44 -5.35
N ALA A 280 22.31 -10.61 -6.29
CA ALA A 280 22.64 -10.89 -7.68
C ALA A 280 23.49 -9.77 -8.31
N LEU A 281 23.12 -8.50 -8.08
CA LEU A 281 23.91 -7.35 -8.53
C LEU A 281 25.29 -7.34 -7.88
N THR A 282 25.41 -7.64 -6.59
CA THR A 282 26.70 -7.73 -5.90
C THR A 282 27.61 -8.77 -6.53
N ILE A 283 27.08 -9.97 -6.78
CA ILE A 283 27.81 -11.06 -7.43
C ILE A 283 28.23 -10.66 -8.85
N PHE A 284 27.31 -10.08 -9.63
CA PHE A 284 27.59 -9.59 -10.97
C PHE A 284 28.70 -8.52 -10.95
N CYS A 285 28.64 -7.57 -10.01
CA CYS A 285 29.62 -6.52 -9.90
C CYS A 285 31.02 -7.05 -9.58
N ILE A 286 31.09 -8.00 -8.65
CA ILE A 286 32.34 -8.68 -8.29
C ILE A 286 32.87 -9.47 -9.48
N ALA A 287 32.00 -10.20 -10.20
CA ALA A 287 32.38 -10.96 -11.40
C ALA A 287 32.94 -10.04 -12.51
N CYS A 288 32.29 -8.92 -12.80
CA CYS A 288 32.76 -7.93 -13.78
C CYS A 288 34.06 -7.22 -13.35
N ALA A 289 34.32 -7.12 -12.04
CA ALA A 289 35.56 -6.56 -11.53
C ALA A 289 36.77 -7.49 -11.68
N PHE A 290 36.55 -8.79 -11.93
CA PHE A 290 37.61 -9.73 -12.27
C PHE A 290 37.99 -9.61 -13.75
N THR A 291 39.27 -9.35 -14.01
CA THR A 291 39.80 -9.34 -15.37
C THR A 291 40.52 -10.65 -15.66
N PHE A 292 40.05 -11.38 -16.66
CA PHE A 292 40.68 -12.60 -17.14
C PHE A 292 41.75 -12.28 -18.20
N ARG A 293 42.95 -12.83 -18.03
CA ARG A 293 43.97 -12.85 -19.09
C ARG A 293 43.92 -14.18 -19.83
N VAL A 294 43.86 -14.10 -21.16
CA VAL A 294 44.06 -15.25 -22.05
C VAL A 294 45.54 -15.25 -22.45
N HIS A 295 46.26 -16.32 -22.12
CA HIS A 295 47.65 -16.47 -22.53
C HIS A 295 47.71 -16.86 -24.02
N ASN A 296 48.49 -16.11 -24.81
CA ASN A 296 48.40 -16.13 -26.28
C ASN A 296 49.01 -17.39 -26.94
N GLU A 297 49.75 -18.21 -26.20
CA GLU A 297 50.47 -19.37 -26.79
C GLU A 297 49.76 -20.72 -26.65
N ASN A 298 48.69 -20.82 -25.84
CA ASN A 298 47.81 -21.98 -25.85
C ASN A 298 46.44 -21.55 -25.30
N LYS A 299 45.42 -21.56 -26.17
CA LYS A 299 44.05 -21.06 -25.92
C LYS A 299 43.27 -21.77 -24.79
N SER A 300 43.91 -22.54 -23.90
CA SER A 300 43.23 -23.31 -22.84
C SER A 300 43.45 -22.81 -21.41
N LYS A 301 44.39 -21.89 -21.15
CA LYS A 301 44.68 -21.43 -19.78
C LYS A 301 44.22 -19.99 -19.56
N ILE A 302 43.00 -19.85 -19.04
CA ILE A 302 42.46 -18.59 -18.52
C ILE A 302 43.03 -18.40 -17.11
N SER A 303 43.80 -17.35 -16.87
CA SER A 303 44.29 -17.00 -15.54
C SER A 303 43.69 -15.66 -15.08
N ILE A 304 43.36 -15.59 -13.79
CA ILE A 304 42.88 -14.36 -13.14
C ILE A 304 44.08 -13.44 -12.93
N ASP A 305 44.02 -12.24 -13.48
CA ASP A 305 45.04 -11.21 -13.25
C ASP A 305 44.73 -10.48 -11.94
N TRP A 306 45.34 -10.92 -10.84
CA TRP A 306 45.13 -10.36 -9.50
C TRP A 306 45.60 -8.90 -9.35
N ILE A 307 46.51 -8.44 -10.20
CA ILE A 307 47.05 -7.07 -10.15
C ILE A 307 46.07 -6.08 -10.79
N ARG A 308 45.33 -6.53 -11.82
CA ARG A 308 44.39 -5.70 -12.57
C ARG A 308 42.93 -5.86 -12.11
N SER A 309 42.60 -6.99 -11.49
CA SER A 309 41.30 -7.23 -10.86
C SER A 309 41.16 -6.36 -9.61
N LYS A 310 40.08 -5.58 -9.52
CA LYS A 310 39.83 -4.65 -8.40
C LYS A 310 38.47 -4.92 -7.71
N PRO A 311 38.25 -6.14 -7.20
CA PRO A 311 36.97 -6.50 -6.58
C PRO A 311 36.65 -5.64 -5.35
N LEU A 312 37.67 -5.24 -4.59
CA LEU A 312 37.50 -4.38 -3.41
C LEU A 312 36.94 -2.99 -3.77
N VAL A 313 37.28 -2.45 -4.93
CA VAL A 313 36.76 -1.15 -5.39
C VAL A 313 35.28 -1.27 -5.75
N ALA A 314 34.89 -2.37 -6.39
CA ALA A 314 33.48 -2.68 -6.68
C ALA A 314 32.66 -2.84 -5.40
N CYS A 315 33.16 -3.59 -4.42
CA CYS A 315 32.50 -3.72 -3.11
C CYS A 315 32.40 -2.37 -2.38
N ALA A 316 33.47 -1.55 -2.40
CA ALA A 316 33.45 -0.23 -1.78
C ALA A 316 32.39 0.68 -2.43
N GLY A 317 32.25 0.65 -3.75
CA GLY A 317 31.22 1.41 -4.46
C GLY A 317 29.80 1.00 -4.10
N LEU A 318 29.54 -0.31 -3.98
CA LEU A 318 28.24 -0.80 -3.52
C LEU A 318 27.95 -0.39 -2.05
N LEU A 319 28.96 -0.45 -1.18
CA LEU A 319 28.80 -0.01 0.21
C LEU A 319 28.53 1.49 0.30
N THR A 320 29.16 2.31 -0.55
CA THR A 320 28.91 3.76 -0.54
C THR A 320 27.50 4.12 -0.96
N THR A 321 26.91 3.41 -1.93
CA THR A 321 25.51 3.64 -2.33
C THR A 321 24.54 3.21 -1.22
N LEU A 322 24.84 2.12 -0.51
CA LEU A 322 24.06 1.69 0.65
C LEU A 322 24.15 2.68 1.82
N PHE A 323 25.34 3.20 2.14
CA PHE A 323 25.50 4.22 3.17
C PHE A 323 24.78 5.51 2.83
N ALA A 324 24.78 5.92 1.55
CA ALA A 324 24.03 7.08 1.07
C ALA A 324 22.51 6.88 1.23
N LEU A 325 22.00 5.68 0.93
CA LEU A 325 20.60 5.32 1.16
C LEU A 325 20.21 5.43 2.64
N ILE A 326 20.94 4.75 3.50
CA ILE A 326 20.68 4.75 4.96
C ILE A 326 20.76 6.17 5.51
N SER A 327 21.77 6.93 5.10
CA SER A 327 21.96 8.32 5.53
C SER A 327 20.83 9.23 5.07
N SER A 328 20.36 9.09 3.82
CA SER A 328 19.31 9.94 3.27
C SER A 328 17.96 9.66 3.93
N PHE A 329 17.52 8.41 3.96
CA PHE A 329 16.27 8.03 4.62
C PHE A 329 16.30 8.32 6.12
N GLY A 330 17.40 8.01 6.80
CA GLY A 330 17.58 8.31 8.22
C GLY A 330 17.50 9.81 8.53
N LEU A 331 18.13 10.66 7.71
CA LEU A 331 18.04 12.12 7.87
C LEU A 331 16.62 12.64 7.62
N LEU A 332 15.92 12.15 6.59
CA LEU A 332 14.53 12.55 6.34
C LEU A 332 13.60 12.18 7.50
N LEU A 333 13.79 11.01 8.10
CA LEU A 333 13.05 10.58 9.28
C LEU A 333 13.39 11.43 10.51
N LEU A 334 14.67 11.80 10.71
CA LEU A 334 15.08 12.73 11.78
C LEU A 334 14.45 14.12 11.63
N LEU A 335 14.20 14.56 10.38
CA LEU A 335 13.47 15.80 10.10
C LEU A 335 11.95 15.68 10.28
N GLY A 336 11.45 14.51 10.67
CA GLY A 336 10.01 14.28 10.89
C GLY A 336 9.20 14.15 9.60
N ILE A 337 9.83 13.80 8.47
CA ILE A 337 9.13 13.63 7.20
C ILE A 337 8.42 12.27 7.21
N PRO A 338 7.10 12.21 6.88
CA PRO A 338 6.33 10.98 6.95
C PRO A 338 6.86 9.93 5.96
N TYR A 339 6.89 8.69 6.41
CA TYR A 339 7.28 7.52 5.62
C TYR A 339 6.06 6.82 5.04
N ASN A 340 6.18 6.31 3.82
CA ASN A 340 5.14 5.55 3.15
C ASN A 340 5.70 4.21 2.70
N VAL A 341 4.90 3.17 2.83
CA VAL A 341 5.15 1.81 2.34
C VAL A 341 5.62 1.74 0.89
N ILE A 342 5.12 2.58 -0.01
CA ILE A 342 5.51 2.61 -1.44
C ILE A 342 7.00 2.96 -1.61
N ASN A 343 7.58 3.70 -0.67
CA ASN A 343 9.00 4.08 -0.71
C ASN A 343 9.94 2.86 -0.62
N THR A 344 9.43 1.68 -0.28
CA THR A 344 10.18 0.41 -0.29
C THR A 344 10.81 0.09 -1.65
N ILE A 345 10.30 0.63 -2.77
CA ILE A 345 10.85 0.42 -4.12
C ILE A 345 12.05 1.35 -4.42
N ILE A 346 12.14 2.51 -3.77
CA ILE A 346 13.14 3.55 -4.06
C ILE A 346 14.60 3.05 -3.89
N PRO A 347 14.95 2.29 -2.83
CA PRO A 347 16.30 1.75 -2.67
C PRO A 347 16.80 0.95 -3.88
N PHE A 348 15.93 0.20 -4.54
CA PHE A 348 16.28 -0.58 -5.72
C PHE A 348 16.77 0.31 -6.88
N LEU A 349 16.01 1.37 -7.16
CA LEU A 349 16.33 2.33 -8.22
C LEU A 349 17.65 3.05 -7.95
N ILE A 350 17.88 3.46 -6.71
CA ILE A 350 19.09 4.18 -6.32
C ILE A 350 20.34 3.28 -6.39
N ILE A 351 20.24 2.01 -5.98
CA ILE A 351 21.36 1.06 -6.09
C ILE A 351 21.73 0.88 -7.56
N ALA A 352 20.75 0.72 -8.46
CA ALA A 352 21.02 0.53 -9.89
C ALA A 352 21.78 1.72 -10.50
N VAL A 353 21.33 2.95 -10.22
CA VAL A 353 22.00 4.18 -10.71
C VAL A 353 23.40 4.33 -10.10
N GLY A 354 23.53 4.15 -8.78
CA GLY A 354 24.81 4.34 -8.10
C GLY A 354 25.88 3.32 -8.50
N VAL A 355 25.48 2.10 -8.88
CA VAL A 355 26.39 1.07 -9.40
C VAL A 355 26.89 1.43 -10.80
N ASP A 356 26.05 2.00 -11.67
CA ASP A 356 26.45 2.42 -13.02
C ASP A 356 27.56 3.49 -12.98
N ASP A 357 27.36 4.55 -12.19
CA ASP A 357 28.35 5.61 -11.99
C ASP A 357 29.70 5.07 -11.50
N MET A 358 29.67 4.09 -10.58
CA MET A 358 30.87 3.43 -10.09
C MET A 358 31.63 2.72 -11.21
N PHE A 359 30.93 1.99 -12.09
CA PHE A 359 31.56 1.29 -13.21
C PHE A 359 32.16 2.24 -14.23
N VAL A 360 31.47 3.35 -14.54
CA VAL A 360 31.99 4.39 -15.43
C VAL A 360 33.28 4.98 -14.84
N LEU A 361 33.29 5.34 -13.55
CA LEU A 361 34.50 5.85 -12.88
C LEU A 361 35.66 4.84 -12.89
N ASN A 362 35.38 3.57 -12.65
CA ASN A 362 36.39 2.51 -12.69
C ASN A 362 36.94 2.25 -14.09
N ALA A 363 36.10 2.35 -15.12
CA ALA A 363 36.50 2.24 -16.52
C ALA A 363 37.43 3.39 -16.93
N CYS A 364 37.08 4.63 -16.57
CA CYS A 364 37.90 5.81 -16.80
C CYS A 364 39.26 5.70 -16.08
N TRP A 365 39.27 5.28 -14.81
CA TRP A 365 40.51 5.02 -14.07
C TRP A 365 41.41 4.02 -14.79
N SER A 366 40.82 2.93 -15.25
CA SER A 366 41.54 1.87 -15.96
C SER A 366 42.10 2.33 -17.32
N ALA A 367 41.44 3.28 -17.98
CA ALA A 367 41.94 3.92 -19.20
C ALA A 367 43.14 4.84 -18.92
N THR A 368 43.11 5.62 -17.83
CA THR A 368 44.22 6.51 -17.44
C THR A 368 45.50 5.74 -17.16
N ALA A 369 45.41 4.57 -16.52
CA ALA A 369 46.57 3.72 -16.22
C ALA A 369 47.27 3.19 -17.49
N LYS A 370 46.52 2.93 -18.57
CA LYS A 370 47.09 2.47 -19.86
C LYS A 370 47.83 3.58 -20.61
N SER A 371 47.33 4.82 -20.54
CA SER A 371 47.94 5.96 -21.23
C SER A 371 49.35 6.28 -20.73
N LYS A 372 49.65 6.09 -19.44
CA LYS A 372 51.00 6.27 -18.90
C LYS A 372 52.04 5.27 -19.42
N ASN A 373 51.62 4.09 -19.89
CA ASN A 373 52.54 3.05 -20.38
C ASN A 373 52.93 3.21 -21.86
N PHE A 374 52.39 4.22 -22.57
CA PHE A 374 52.74 4.51 -23.97
C PHE A 374 53.79 5.62 -24.15
N ASN A 375 54.28 6.21 -23.05
CA ASN A 375 55.40 7.15 -23.05
C ASN A 375 56.59 6.56 -22.26
N CYS A 376 57.31 5.64 -22.89
CA CYS A 376 58.72 5.32 -22.62
C CYS A 376 59.39 4.98 -23.95
#